data_AF-A0A923B7Z9-F1
#
_entry.id   AF-A0A923B7Z9-F1
#
_cell.length_a   1.000
_cell.length_b   1.000
_cell.length_c   1.000
_cell.angle_alpha   90.00
_cell.angle_beta   90.00
_cell.angle_gamma   90.00
#
_symmetry.space_group_name_H-M   'P 1'
#
loop_
_entity.id
_entity.type
_entity.pdbx_description
1 polymer ?
#
loop_
_entity_poly.entity_id
_entity_poly.type
_entity_poly.pdbx_seq_one_letter_code
_entity_poly.pdbx_strand_id
1 'polypeptide(L)'
;MFLHERLESGQKEGTRPFDAVIFNIPISNVDPHAKNFSILLGPGSPQLVPLYDTMSGLASLNITQDHAQAIDGQGLGRRIYGHYWRRMAEAAGPAASGTVQRVE
;
A
#
# COMPACT_ATOMS: atom_id res chain seq x y z
N MET A 1 16.08 8.21 -25.06
CA MET A 1 16.42 7.32 -23.92
C MET A 1 16.05 7.95 -22.57
N PHE A 2 16.54 9.15 -22.23
CA PHE A 2 16.32 9.78 -20.91
C PHE A 2 14.88 10.22 -20.52
N LEU A 3 13.99 10.50 -21.47
CA LEU A 3 12.61 10.92 -21.18
C LEU A 3 11.69 9.73 -20.82
N HIS A 4 11.87 8.59 -21.48
CA HIS A 4 11.08 7.37 -21.25
C HIS A 4 11.35 6.80 -19.85
N GLU A 5 12.62 6.72 -19.47
CA GLU A 5 13.07 6.21 -18.17
C GLU A 5 12.58 7.09 -17.01
N ARG A 6 12.45 8.42 -17.23
CA ARG A 6 11.89 9.37 -16.25
C ARG A 6 10.37 9.21 -16.06
N LEU A 7 9.65 8.90 -17.12
CA LEU A 7 8.20 8.65 -17.06
C LEU A 7 7.92 7.28 -16.39
N GLU A 8 8.67 6.25 -16.73
CA GLU A 8 8.54 4.92 -16.13
C GLU A 8 8.91 4.91 -14.64
N SER A 9 10.00 5.59 -14.26
CA SER A 9 10.36 5.75 -12.85
C SER A 9 9.29 6.54 -12.09
N GLY A 10 8.77 7.64 -12.64
CA GLY A 10 7.67 8.39 -12.05
C GLY A 10 6.39 7.57 -11.86
N GLN A 11 6.04 6.70 -12.82
CA GLN A 11 4.89 5.79 -12.68
C GLN A 11 5.12 4.73 -11.61
N LYS A 12 6.33 4.16 -11.52
CA LYS A 12 6.68 3.20 -10.45
C LYS A 12 6.55 3.84 -9.07
N GLU A 13 7.00 5.08 -8.90
CA GLU A 13 6.85 5.81 -7.64
C GLU A 13 5.39 6.03 -7.25
N GLY A 14 4.55 6.39 -8.22
CA GLY A 14 3.12 6.58 -7.97
C GLY A 14 2.43 5.32 -7.44
N THR A 15 2.94 4.12 -7.76
CA THR A 15 2.35 2.85 -7.32
C THR A 15 2.89 2.34 -5.98
N ARG A 16 4.09 2.77 -5.55
CA ARG A 16 4.75 2.21 -4.34
C ARG A 16 3.92 2.34 -3.05
N PRO A 17 3.18 3.44 -2.80
CA PRO A 17 2.32 3.53 -1.62
C PRO A 17 1.23 2.45 -1.60
N PHE A 18 0.67 2.12 -2.76
CA PHE A 18 -0.34 1.05 -2.86
C PHE A 18 0.28 -0.33 -2.64
N ASP A 19 1.48 -0.56 -3.15
CA ASP A 19 2.22 -1.81 -2.90
C ASP A 19 2.49 -2.02 -1.41
N ALA A 20 2.84 -0.93 -0.71
CA ALA A 20 3.06 -0.98 0.73
C ALA A 20 1.78 -1.31 1.51
N VAL A 21 0.66 -0.71 1.11
CA VAL A 21 -0.66 -1.01 1.70
C VAL A 21 -1.06 -2.46 1.43
N ILE A 22 -0.90 -2.94 0.18
CA ILE A 22 -1.18 -4.33 -0.20
C ILE A 22 -0.34 -5.28 0.65
N PHE A 23 0.97 -5.02 0.79
CA PHE A 23 1.90 -5.89 1.50
C PHE A 23 1.53 -6.11 2.97
N ASN A 24 0.98 -5.10 3.65
CA ASN A 24 0.63 -5.21 5.06
C ASN A 24 -0.56 -6.16 5.33
N ILE A 25 -1.45 -6.38 4.35
CA ILE A 25 -2.62 -7.24 4.49
C ILE A 25 -2.26 -8.74 4.63
N PRO A 26 -1.53 -9.39 3.69
CA PRO A 26 -1.25 -10.82 3.76
C PRO A 26 -0.34 -11.22 4.92
N ILE A 27 0.49 -10.31 5.44
CA ILE A 27 1.31 -10.59 6.64
C ILE A 27 0.54 -10.31 7.94
N SER A 28 -0.73 -9.89 7.87
CA SER A 28 -1.51 -9.44 9.03
C SER A 28 -0.77 -8.39 9.86
N ASN A 29 -0.10 -7.42 9.21
CA ASN A 29 0.47 -6.30 9.93
C ASN A 29 -0.66 -5.35 10.31
N VAL A 30 -1.07 -5.38 11.57
CA VAL A 30 -2.23 -4.63 12.07
C VAL A 30 -1.89 -3.20 12.50
N ASP A 31 -0.60 -2.86 12.61
CA ASP A 31 -0.13 -1.56 13.11
C ASP A 31 0.50 -0.60 12.08
N PRO A 32 0.25 -0.67 10.74
CA PRO A 32 0.89 0.22 9.77
C PRO A 32 0.27 1.63 9.82
N HIS A 33 0.64 2.42 10.83
CA HIS A 33 0.17 3.79 10.98
C HIS A 33 0.89 4.75 10.04
N ALA A 34 0.32 5.95 9.82
CA ALA A 34 0.92 6.96 8.94
C ALA A 34 2.38 7.30 9.31
N LYS A 35 2.74 7.27 10.60
CA LYS A 35 4.11 7.50 11.10
C LYS A 35 5.12 6.42 10.65
N ASN A 36 4.64 5.24 10.26
CA ASN A 36 5.44 4.11 9.80
C ASN A 36 5.78 4.20 8.30
N PHE A 37 5.37 5.28 7.64
CA PHE A 37 5.74 5.60 6.28
C PHE A 37 6.55 6.89 6.27
N SER A 38 7.58 6.91 5.42
CA SER A 38 8.39 8.10 5.20
C SER A 38 8.53 8.36 3.70
N ILE A 39 8.56 9.63 3.34
CA ILE A 39 8.74 10.08 1.96
C ILE A 39 10.05 10.87 1.91
N LEU A 40 10.94 10.48 1.01
CA LEU A 40 12.15 11.23 0.72
C LEU A 40 11.81 12.39 -0.22
N LEU A 41 12.03 13.61 0.25
CA LEU A 41 11.90 14.83 -0.53
C LEU A 41 13.28 15.23 -1.05
N GLY A 42 13.37 15.49 -2.35
CA GLY A 42 14.62 15.89 -3.01
C GLY A 42 14.34 16.62 -4.32
N PRO A 43 15.36 16.87 -5.15
CA PRO A 43 15.21 17.58 -6.43
C PRO A 43 14.34 16.85 -7.48
N GLY A 44 13.95 15.60 -7.21
CA GLY A 44 13.10 14.77 -8.07
C GLY A 44 11.67 14.62 -7.54
N SER A 45 10.94 13.63 -8.05
CA SER A 45 9.63 13.28 -7.49
C SER A 45 9.79 12.77 -6.05
N PRO A 46 8.80 12.99 -5.16
CA PRO A 46 8.78 12.37 -3.85
C PRO A 46 8.88 10.84 -3.97
N GLN A 47 9.75 10.23 -3.17
CA GLN A 47 9.98 8.77 -3.20
C GLN A 47 9.50 8.14 -1.91
N LEU A 48 8.78 7.02 -2.00
CA LEU A 48 8.55 6.19 -0.82
C LEU A 48 9.87 5.52 -0.42
N VAL A 49 10.30 5.72 0.83
CA VAL A 49 11.48 5.01 1.36
C VAL A 49 11.14 3.54 1.64
N PRO A 50 12.13 2.65 1.80
CA PRO A 50 11.87 1.25 2.17
C PRO A 50 10.98 1.15 3.41
N LEU A 51 10.09 0.15 3.43
CA LEU A 51 9.22 -0.10 4.59
C LEU A 51 10.06 -0.44 5.82
N TYR A 52 9.62 0.06 6.96
CA TYR A 52 10.20 -0.18 8.27
C TYR A 52 9.09 -0.42 9.28
N ASP A 53 9.44 -0.91 10.47
CA ASP A 53 8.48 -1.23 11.53
C ASP A 53 7.35 -2.17 11.06
N THR A 54 7.72 -3.16 10.24
CA THR A 54 6.82 -4.19 9.75
C THR A 54 6.89 -5.43 10.64
N MET A 55 5.74 -5.95 11.04
CA MET A 55 5.65 -7.22 11.77
C MET A 55 4.54 -8.11 11.20
N SER A 56 4.73 -9.42 11.28
CA SER A 56 3.68 -10.38 10.90
C SER A 56 2.80 -10.72 12.09
N GLY A 57 1.49 -10.48 11.96
CA GLY A 57 0.49 -10.85 12.97
C GLY A 57 -0.04 -12.27 12.82
N LEU A 58 0.35 -13.00 11.77
CA LEU A 58 -0.24 -14.30 11.41
C LEU A 58 -0.17 -15.36 12.52
N ALA A 59 0.90 -15.35 13.32
CA ALA A 59 1.09 -16.30 14.42
C ALA A 59 0.47 -15.83 15.76
N SER A 60 -0.06 -14.60 15.80
CA SER A 60 -0.46 -13.93 17.04
C SER A 60 -1.99 -13.95 17.19
N LEU A 61 -2.49 -14.89 17.98
CA LEU A 61 -3.95 -15.06 18.20
C LEU A 61 -4.52 -14.08 19.24
N ASN A 62 -3.68 -13.45 20.05
CA ASN A 62 -4.09 -12.59 21.17
C ASN A 62 -3.95 -11.09 20.88
N ILE A 63 -3.84 -10.71 19.61
CA ILE A 63 -3.81 -9.30 19.17
C ILE A 63 -5.03 -9.01 18.31
N THR A 64 -5.35 -7.71 18.16
CA THR A 64 -6.35 -7.28 17.18
C THR A 64 -6.03 -7.83 15.80
N GLN A 65 -7.07 -8.12 15.03
CA GLN A 65 -6.97 -8.56 13.64
C GLN A 65 -7.44 -7.46 12.66
N ASP A 66 -7.86 -6.32 13.21
CA ASP A 66 -8.22 -5.13 12.44
C ASP A 66 -6.96 -4.34 12.13
N HIS A 67 -6.75 -4.04 10.85
CA HIS A 67 -5.66 -3.19 10.40
C HIS A 67 -5.93 -1.73 10.75
N ALA A 68 -4.87 -1.03 11.16
CA ALA A 68 -4.88 0.42 11.37
C ALA A 68 -5.30 1.22 10.12
N GLN A 69 -5.03 0.67 8.93
CA GLN A 69 -5.44 1.24 7.65
C GLN A 69 -6.54 0.39 7.03
N ALA A 70 -7.73 0.95 6.88
CA ALA A 70 -8.84 0.29 6.21
C ALA A 70 -8.75 0.42 4.68
N ILE A 71 -9.15 -0.62 3.96
CA ILE A 71 -9.31 -0.60 2.50
C ILE A 71 -10.78 -0.37 2.20
N ASP A 72 -11.11 0.83 1.72
CA ASP A 72 -12.49 1.21 1.44
C ASP A 72 -13.44 0.92 2.63
N GLY A 73 -13.02 1.36 3.82
CA GLY A 73 -13.78 1.19 5.07
C GLY A 73 -13.71 -0.22 5.70
N GLN A 74 -13.09 -1.21 5.05
CA GLN A 74 -12.86 -2.53 5.65
C GLN A 74 -11.50 -2.60 6.35
N GLY A 75 -11.51 -2.73 7.68
CA GLY A 75 -10.31 -2.89 8.50
C GLY A 75 -9.92 -4.34 8.78
N LEU A 76 -10.86 -5.29 8.70
CA LEU A 76 -10.58 -6.68 9.03
C LEU A 76 -9.93 -7.39 7.84
N GLY A 77 -8.62 -7.68 7.93
CA GLY A 77 -7.80 -8.14 6.81
C GLY A 77 -8.39 -9.31 6.02
N ARG A 78 -8.84 -10.35 6.74
CA ARG A 78 -9.48 -11.55 6.16
C ARG A 78 -10.81 -11.30 5.43
N ARG A 79 -11.38 -10.10 5.51
CA ARG A 79 -12.60 -9.67 4.82
C ARG A 79 -12.34 -8.68 3.69
N ILE A 80 -11.08 -8.37 3.39
CA ILE A 80 -10.70 -7.50 2.28
C ILE A 80 -10.69 -8.35 1.00
N TYR A 81 -11.78 -8.29 0.26
CA TYR A 81 -11.93 -8.92 -1.06
C TYR A 81 -11.62 -7.95 -2.21
N GLY A 82 -11.45 -8.47 -3.42
CA GLY A 82 -11.09 -7.68 -4.62
C GLY A 82 -11.97 -6.46 -4.91
N HIS A 83 -13.25 -6.47 -4.50
CA HIS A 83 -14.13 -5.32 -4.71
C HIS A 83 -13.79 -4.11 -3.82
N TYR A 84 -13.19 -4.29 -2.64
CA TYR A 84 -12.70 -3.18 -1.82
C TYR A 84 -11.49 -2.51 -2.47
N TRP A 85 -10.58 -3.31 -3.03
CA TRP A 85 -9.44 -2.81 -3.79
C TRP A 85 -9.86 -2.03 -5.04
N ARG A 86 -10.89 -2.51 -5.76
CA ARG A 86 -11.48 -1.80 -6.89
C ARG A 86 -12.04 -0.43 -6.49
N ARG A 87 -12.87 -0.35 -5.44
CA ARG A 87 -13.43 0.92 -4.97
C ARG A 87 -12.37 1.87 -4.42
N MET A 88 -11.37 1.35 -3.70
CA MET A 88 -10.20 2.14 -3.27
C MET A 88 -9.44 2.71 -4.48
N ALA A 89 -9.21 1.91 -5.52
CA ALA A 89 -8.52 2.34 -6.73
C ALA A 89 -9.30 3.41 -7.51
N GLU A 90 -10.62 3.26 -7.63
CA GLU A 90 -11.52 4.26 -8.22
C GLU A 90 -11.44 5.59 -7.47
N ALA A 91 -11.41 5.56 -6.12
CA ALA A 91 -11.30 6.75 -5.28
C ALA A 91 -9.90 7.41 -5.33
N ALA A 92 -8.83 6.61 -5.44
CA ALA A 92 -7.46 7.09 -5.43
C ALA A 92 -6.95 7.56 -6.81
N GLY A 93 -7.67 7.23 -7.89
CA GLY A 93 -7.40 7.72 -9.24
C GLY A 93 -6.39 6.87 -10.03
N PRO A 94 -5.88 7.38 -11.17
CA PRO A 94 -5.17 6.59 -12.17
C PRO A 94 -3.95 5.82 -11.64
N ALA A 95 -3.25 6.36 -10.64
CA ALA A 95 -2.08 5.71 -10.03
C ALA A 95 -2.43 4.41 -9.29
N ALA A 96 -3.68 4.25 -8.85
CA ALA A 96 -4.17 3.07 -8.13
C ALA A 96 -4.80 2.01 -9.06
N SER A 97 -4.98 2.32 -10.35
CA SER A 97 -5.62 1.40 -11.32
C SER A 97 -4.89 0.05 -11.41
N GLY A 98 -3.56 0.07 -11.33
CA GLY A 98 -2.73 -1.13 -11.33
C GLY A 98 -2.78 -1.93 -10.03
N THR A 99 -3.33 -1.40 -8.93
CA THR A 99 -3.45 -2.09 -7.63
C THR A 99 -4.31 -3.34 -7.74
N VAL A 100 -5.39 -3.31 -8.54
CA VAL A 100 -6.32 -4.44 -8.68
C VAL A 100 -5.62 -5.67 -9.24
N GLN A 101 -4.76 -5.51 -10.25
CA GLN A 101 -3.99 -6.62 -10.84
C GLN A 101 -2.94 -7.21 -9.88
N ARG A 102 -2.55 -6.47 -8.84
CA ARG A 102 -1.52 -6.90 -7.87
C ARG A 102 -2.08 -7.71 -6.71
N VAL A 103 -3.41 -7.75 -6.57
CA VAL A 103 -4.12 -8.47 -5.49
C VAL A 103 -4.96 -9.65 -6.00
N GLU A 104 -4.98 -9.87 -7.32
CA GLU A 104 -5.54 -11.05 -7.98
C GLU A 104 -4.52 -12.20 -8.00
#